data_AF-A0A7H8PPJ1-F1
#
_entry.id   AF-A0A7H8PPJ1-F1
#
_cell.length_a   1.000
_cell.length_b   1.000
_cell.length_c   1.000
_cell.angle_alpha   90.00
_cell.angle_beta   90.00
_cell.angle_gamma   90.00
#
_symmetry.space_group_name_H-M   'P 1'
#
loop_
_entity.id
_entity.type
_entity.pdbx_description
1 polymer ?
#
loop_
_entity_poly.entity_id
_entity_poly.type
_entity_poly.pdbx_seq_one_letter_code
_entity_poly.pdbx_strand_id
1 'polypeptide(L)'
;MKSIQNKADFSKLIETENKCIVFCFFNWSGYSVISKKIVEKWEKQYKREIILIDCSVIGPESYYPDWLRKQENGDWAKEGIMTIKKFSPKNRLHGYGEICWILNKKVVGFETIYDNFDLETLEKRTNTLFE
;
A
#
# COMPACT_ATOMS: atom_id res chain seq x y z
N MET A 1 4.27 -11.57 -8.72
CA MET A 1 3.35 -10.87 -7.80
C MET A 1 2.45 -11.85 -7.07
N LYS A 2 2.47 -11.84 -5.73
CA LYS A 2 1.61 -12.67 -4.86
C LYS A 2 0.34 -11.90 -4.55
N SER A 3 -0.84 -12.52 -4.58
CA SER A 3 -2.11 -11.85 -4.27
C SER A 3 -2.71 -12.39 -2.98
N ILE A 4 -3.20 -11.52 -2.13
CA ILE A 4 -3.93 -11.87 -0.91
C ILE A 4 -5.42 -11.70 -1.16
N GLN A 5 -6.19 -12.75 -0.83
CA GLN A 5 -7.61 -12.86 -1.19
C GLN A 5 -8.55 -12.71 0.01
N ASN A 6 -8.03 -12.65 1.22
CA ASN A 6 -8.83 -12.56 2.43
C ASN A 6 -8.05 -11.91 3.60
N LYS A 7 -8.78 -11.51 4.64
CA LYS A 7 -8.25 -10.86 5.84
C LYS A 7 -7.28 -11.73 6.65
N ALA A 8 -7.49 -13.04 6.68
CA ALA A 8 -6.65 -13.96 7.47
C ALA A 8 -5.23 -14.07 6.88
N ASP A 9 -5.14 -14.27 5.57
CA ASP A 9 -3.87 -14.32 4.83
C ASP A 9 -3.11 -13.00 4.94
N PHE A 10 -3.84 -11.88 4.93
CA PHE A 10 -3.23 -10.56 5.16
C PHE A 10 -2.66 -10.44 6.57
N SER A 11 -3.43 -10.81 7.59
CA SER A 11 -2.99 -10.72 8.99
C SER A 11 -1.74 -11.56 9.20
N LYS A 12 -1.73 -12.78 8.65
CA LYS A 12 -0.57 -13.67 8.68
C LYS A 12 0.65 -13.04 8.02
N LEU A 13 0.49 -12.43 6.84
CA LEU A 13 1.59 -11.75 6.15
C LEU A 13 2.26 -10.70 7.03
N ILE A 14 1.48 -9.84 7.68
CA ILE A 14 2.01 -8.76 8.53
C ILE A 14 2.72 -9.33 9.77
N GLU A 15 2.23 -10.44 10.30
CA GLU A 15 2.83 -11.09 11.47
C GLU A 15 4.14 -11.81 11.14
N THR A 16 4.25 -12.38 9.94
CA THR A 16 5.39 -13.20 9.52
C THR A 16 6.47 -12.41 8.78
N GLU A 17 6.08 -11.46 7.94
CA GLU A 17 7.03 -10.72 7.10
C GLU A 17 7.63 -9.54 7.87
N ASN A 18 8.95 -9.55 8.03
CA ASN A 18 9.67 -8.40 8.56
C ASN A 18 9.87 -7.30 7.51
N LYS A 19 9.76 -7.60 6.21
CA LYS A 19 9.98 -6.63 5.13
C LYS A 19 9.15 -7.00 3.92
N CYS A 20 8.21 -6.16 3.50
CA CYS A 20 7.42 -6.41 2.29
C CYS A 20 6.87 -5.13 1.65
N ILE A 21 6.61 -5.20 0.34
CA ILE A 21 5.97 -4.13 -0.44
C ILE A 21 4.57 -4.59 -0.79
N VAL A 22 3.59 -3.76 -0.49
CA VAL A 22 2.18 -4.07 -0.67
C VAL A 22 1.56 -3.06 -1.61
N PHE A 23 0.87 -3.55 -2.63
CA PHE A 23 0.02 -2.75 -3.50
C PHE A 23 -1.45 -2.94 -3.11
N CYS A 24 -2.03 -1.90 -2.50
CA CYS A 24 -3.43 -1.84 -2.11
C CYS A 24 -4.24 -1.21 -3.24
N PHE A 25 -5.33 -1.85 -3.66
CA PHE A 25 -6.18 -1.33 -4.73
C PHE A 25 -7.63 -1.78 -4.56
N PHE A 26 -8.54 -1.18 -5.33
CA PHE A 26 -9.92 -1.67 -5.43
C PHE A 26 -10.17 -2.17 -6.85
N ASN A 27 -10.52 -3.45 -6.99
CA ASN A 27 -10.70 -4.05 -8.31
C ASN A 27 -11.88 -3.45 -9.11
N TRP A 28 -12.86 -2.85 -8.43
CA TRP A 28 -13.96 -2.12 -9.08
C TRP A 28 -13.56 -0.76 -9.65
N SER A 29 -12.35 -0.26 -9.35
CA SER A 29 -11.93 1.07 -9.79
C SER A 29 -11.09 1.03 -11.05
N GLY A 30 -11.57 1.69 -12.12
CA GLY A 30 -10.84 1.77 -13.39
C GLY A 30 -9.45 2.40 -13.26
N TYR A 31 -9.28 3.34 -12.31
CA TYR A 31 -7.98 3.94 -12.01
C TYR A 31 -7.02 2.95 -11.36
N SER A 32 -7.49 2.06 -10.49
CA SER A 32 -6.70 0.99 -9.88
C SER A 32 -6.16 0.02 -10.92
N VAL A 33 -6.90 -0.22 -12.01
CA VAL A 33 -6.43 -1.03 -13.14
C VAL A 33 -5.24 -0.38 -13.84
N ILE A 34 -5.24 0.95 -13.99
CA ILE A 34 -4.12 1.70 -14.56
C ILE A 34 -2.91 1.64 -13.62
N SER A 35 -3.10 1.94 -12.33
CA SER A 35 -2.07 1.86 -11.29
C SER A 35 -1.44 0.48 -11.24
N LYS A 36 -2.25 -0.58 -11.30
CA LYS A 36 -1.78 -1.97 -11.29
C LYS A 36 -0.81 -2.25 -12.43
N LYS A 37 -1.11 -1.78 -13.65
CA LYS A 37 -0.20 -1.95 -14.81
C LYS A 37 1.14 -1.27 -14.60
N ILE A 38 1.18 -0.14 -13.90
CA ILE A 38 2.42 0.58 -13.57
C ILE A 38 3.22 -0.23 -12.55
N VAL A 39 2.56 -0.73 -11.50
CA VAL A 39 3.19 -1.58 -10.48
C VAL A 39 3.71 -2.90 -11.06
N GLU A 40 2.97 -3.52 -11.99
CA GLU A 40 3.43 -4.71 -12.71
C GLU A 40 4.66 -4.44 -13.58
N LYS A 41 4.77 -3.24 -14.18
CA LYS A 41 5.98 -2.83 -14.91
C LYS A 41 7.15 -2.66 -13.94
N TRP A 42 6.92 -1.99 -12.82
CA TRP A 42 7.94 -1.79 -11.78
C TRP A 42 8.45 -3.13 -11.21
N GLU A 43 7.54 -4.06 -10.89
CA GLU A 43 7.86 -5.41 -10.42
C GLU A 43 8.84 -6.12 -11.37
N LYS A 44 8.51 -6.10 -12.67
CA LYS A 44 9.32 -6.75 -13.72
C LYS A 44 10.65 -6.05 -13.95
N GLN A 45 10.65 -4.72 -13.99
CA GLN A 45 11.83 -3.93 -14.31
C GLN A 45 12.91 -4.04 -13.22
N TYR A 46 12.51 -4.00 -11.95
CA TYR A 46 13.44 -3.98 -10.81
C TYR A 46 13.47 -5.29 -10.02
N LYS A 47 12.78 -6.34 -10.50
CA LYS A 47 12.69 -7.66 -9.86
C LYS A 47 12.25 -7.59 -8.39
N ARG A 48 11.29 -6.71 -8.11
CA ARG A 48 10.73 -6.52 -6.77
C ARG A 48 9.69 -7.60 -6.48
N GLU A 49 9.60 -8.04 -5.23
CA GLU A 49 8.46 -8.83 -4.79
C GLU A 49 7.38 -7.89 -4.26
N ILE A 50 6.24 -7.85 -4.97
CA ILE A 50 5.11 -7.00 -4.61
C ILE A 50 3.90 -7.88 -4.32
N ILE A 51 3.23 -7.55 -3.23
CA ILE A 51 2.04 -8.26 -2.76
C ILE A 51 0.81 -7.44 -3.11
N LEU A 52 -0.11 -7.99 -3.89
CA LEU A 52 -1.36 -7.32 -4.19
C LEU A 52 -2.40 -7.58 -3.11
N ILE A 53 -3.18 -6.53 -2.87
CA ILE A 53 -4.31 -6.56 -1.98
C ILE A 53 -5.47 -5.84 -2.64
N ASP A 54 -6.52 -6.59 -2.95
CA ASP A 54 -7.82 -5.99 -3.23
C ASP A 54 -8.48 -5.65 -1.89
N CYS A 55 -8.60 -4.36 -1.61
CA CYS A 55 -9.19 -3.89 -0.36
C CYS A 55 -10.68 -4.26 -0.25
N SER A 56 -11.36 -4.59 -1.36
CA SER A 56 -12.77 -5.01 -1.32
C SER A 56 -12.98 -6.37 -0.66
N VAL A 57 -12.01 -7.30 -0.75
CA VAL A 57 -12.11 -8.64 -0.16
C VAL A 57 -11.68 -8.69 1.31
N ILE A 58 -11.07 -7.61 1.81
CA ILE A 58 -10.70 -7.46 3.23
C ILE A 58 -11.86 -6.85 4.03
N GLY A 59 -12.85 -6.24 3.37
CA GLY A 59 -14.12 -5.77 3.96
C GLY A 59 -14.22 -4.24 4.13
N PRO A 60 -15.44 -3.68 4.13
CA PRO A 60 -15.68 -2.23 4.16
C PRO A 60 -15.36 -1.58 5.52
N GLU A 61 -15.36 -2.32 6.62
CA GLU A 61 -14.89 -1.80 7.93
C GLU A 61 -13.36 -1.75 8.03
N SER A 62 -12.67 -2.35 7.06
CA SER A 62 -11.22 -2.55 7.00
C SER A 62 -10.50 -1.50 6.16
N TYR A 63 -11.15 -0.35 5.87
CA TYR A 63 -10.56 0.79 5.14
C TYR A 63 -9.13 1.12 5.61
N TYR A 64 -8.84 0.78 6.86
CA TYR A 64 -7.51 0.65 7.40
C TYR A 64 -7.46 -0.63 8.22
N PRO A 65 -6.46 -1.51 8.04
CA PRO A 65 -6.19 -2.59 8.97
C PRO A 65 -6.21 -2.07 10.41
N ASP A 66 -6.65 -2.87 11.38
CA ASP A 66 -6.71 -2.44 12.79
C ASP A 66 -5.36 -1.95 13.32
N TRP A 67 -4.22 -2.29 12.72
CA TRP A 67 -2.90 -1.75 13.06
C TRP A 67 -2.57 -0.40 12.38
N LEU A 68 -3.27 -0.02 11.32
CA LEU A 68 -3.32 1.35 10.79
C LEU A 68 -4.30 2.24 11.60
N ARG A 69 -5.22 1.65 12.39
CA ARG A 69 -6.13 2.37 13.31
C ARG A 69 -5.68 2.37 14.79
N LYS A 70 -5.15 1.27 15.31
CA LYS A 70 -4.79 1.05 16.74
C LYS A 70 -3.41 1.62 17.11
N GLN A 71 -3.12 2.85 16.70
CA GLN A 71 -1.99 3.63 17.21
C GLN A 71 -2.44 4.94 17.87
N GLU A 72 -3.65 5.01 18.42
CA GLU A 72 -4.17 6.24 19.06
C GLU A 72 -3.36 6.70 20.30
N ASN A 73 -2.36 5.96 20.78
CA ASN A 73 -1.55 6.30 21.96
C ASN A 73 -0.03 6.41 21.73
N GLY A 74 0.44 6.62 20.50
CA GLY A 74 1.85 6.95 20.25
C GLY A 74 1.97 7.98 19.15
N ASP A 75 2.86 8.95 19.32
CA ASP A 75 3.09 10.15 18.48
C ASP A 75 3.44 9.92 16.98
N TRP A 76 3.11 8.76 16.42
CA TRP A 76 3.28 8.39 15.02
C TRP A 76 1.94 8.28 14.25
N ALA A 77 0.80 8.14 14.96
CA ALA A 77 -0.54 8.06 14.33
C ALA A 77 -1.05 9.39 13.77
N LYS A 78 -0.44 10.51 14.15
CA LYS A 78 -0.72 11.79 13.52
C LYS A 78 -0.20 11.83 12.08
N GLU A 79 0.89 11.16 11.71
CA GLU A 79 1.42 11.30 10.35
C GLU A 79 0.80 10.31 9.36
N GLY A 80 0.61 9.03 9.70
CA GLY A 80 0.04 8.04 8.76
C GLY A 80 -1.42 8.29 8.37
N ILE A 81 -2.29 8.58 9.36
CA ILE A 81 -3.71 8.87 9.13
C ILE A 81 -3.92 10.31 8.62
N MET A 82 -3.05 11.27 8.96
CA MET A 82 -3.07 12.59 8.31
C MET A 82 -2.55 12.53 6.87
N THR A 83 -1.69 11.59 6.48
CA THR A 83 -1.11 11.62 5.12
C THR A 83 -2.18 11.37 4.05
N ILE A 84 -3.11 10.43 4.25
CA ILE A 84 -4.20 10.23 3.27
C ILE A 84 -5.26 11.34 3.33
N LYS A 85 -5.50 11.95 4.52
CA LYS A 85 -6.41 13.09 4.66
C LYS A 85 -5.85 14.44 4.16
N LYS A 86 -4.53 14.63 4.18
CA LYS A 86 -3.86 15.90 3.78
C LYS A 86 -3.56 15.94 2.27
N PHE A 87 -3.46 14.78 1.62
CA PHE A 87 -3.17 14.67 0.17
C PHE A 87 -4.36 14.19 -0.68
N SER A 88 -5.42 13.65 -0.09
CA SER A 88 -6.73 13.54 -0.75
C SER A 88 -7.57 14.76 -0.38
N PRO A 89 -7.79 15.73 -1.28
CA PRO A 89 -8.63 16.90 -0.99
C PRO A 89 -10.10 16.56 -0.64
N LYS A 90 -10.49 15.28 -0.52
CA LYS A 90 -11.88 14.83 -0.30
C LYS A 90 -12.07 13.62 0.64
N ASN A 91 -11.15 13.25 1.54
CA ASN A 91 -11.32 12.06 2.40
C ASN A 91 -11.61 10.76 1.60
N ARG A 92 -11.01 10.59 0.42
CA ARG A 92 -11.25 9.39 -0.41
C ARG A 92 -9.92 8.71 -0.71
N LEU A 93 -9.83 7.40 -0.43
CA LEU A 93 -9.02 6.53 -1.27
C LEU A 93 -9.41 6.88 -2.71
N HIS A 94 -8.50 7.53 -3.42
CA HIS A 94 -8.76 7.84 -4.81
C HIS A 94 -8.92 6.50 -5.53
N GLY A 95 -9.66 6.45 -6.64
CA GLY A 95 -9.83 5.20 -7.37
C GLY A 95 -8.51 4.52 -7.79
N TYR A 96 -7.38 5.20 -7.67
CA TYR A 96 -6.04 4.71 -7.94
C TYR A 96 -5.54 3.75 -6.85
N GLY A 97 -4.59 2.88 -7.21
CA GLY A 97 -3.93 1.99 -6.24
C GLY A 97 -2.77 2.67 -5.53
N GLU A 98 -2.35 2.08 -4.42
CA GLU A 98 -1.37 2.63 -3.48
C GLU A 98 -0.29 1.60 -3.15
N ILE A 99 0.96 2.05 -3.02
CA ILE A 99 2.09 1.25 -2.53
C ILE A 99 2.36 1.59 -1.07
N CYS A 100 2.47 0.55 -0.26
CA CYS A 100 2.88 0.61 1.14
C CYS A 100 4.17 -0.20 1.31
N TRP A 101 5.16 0.39 1.99
CA TRP A 101 6.37 -0.33 2.41
C TRP A 101 6.24 -0.70 3.87
N ILE A 102 6.44 -1.97 4.17
CA ILE A 102 6.37 -2.51 5.53
C ILE A 102 7.77 -2.98 5.91
N LEU A 103 8.24 -2.54 7.07
CA LEU A 103 9.50 -2.95 7.67
C LEU A 103 9.30 -3.12 9.18
N ASN A 104 9.78 -4.22 9.74
CA ASN A 104 9.63 -4.60 11.15
C ASN A 104 8.19 -4.45 11.65
N LYS A 105 7.23 -4.98 10.86
CA LYS A 105 5.78 -4.96 11.14
C LYS A 105 5.18 -3.55 11.23
N LYS A 106 5.85 -2.54 10.66
CA LYS A 106 5.39 -1.15 10.61
C LYS A 106 5.39 -0.65 9.17
N VAL A 107 4.42 0.19 8.81
CA VAL A 107 4.47 0.91 7.54
C VAL A 107 5.48 2.03 7.65
N VAL A 108 6.48 2.03 6.76
CA VAL A 108 7.58 3.00 6.73
C VAL A 108 7.48 3.96 5.55
N GLY A 109 6.58 3.70 4.60
CA GLY A 109 6.33 4.60 3.49
C GLY A 109 5.01 4.33 2.81
N PHE A 110 4.57 5.31 2.02
CA PHE A 110 3.32 5.28 1.28
C PHE A 110 3.41 6.12 0.00
N GLU A 111 2.84 5.62 -1.09
CA GLU A 111 2.75 6.34 -2.38
C GLU A 111 1.46 5.99 -3.13
N THR A 112 0.80 7.01 -3.69
CA THR A 112 -0.34 6.78 -4.58
C THR A 112 0.15 6.71 -6.03
N ILE A 113 -0.23 5.64 -6.73
CA ILE A 113 0.27 5.38 -8.08
C ILE A 113 -0.75 5.93 -9.09
N TYR A 114 -0.51 7.16 -9.55
CA TYR A 114 -1.29 7.78 -10.61
C TYR A 114 -0.84 7.34 -12.00
N ASP A 115 -1.60 7.71 -13.03
CA ASP A 115 -1.15 7.59 -14.40
C ASP A 115 0.16 8.36 -14.64
N ASN A 116 1.06 7.78 -15.45
CA ASN A 116 2.40 8.32 -15.75
C ASN A 116 3.35 8.45 -14.54
N PHE A 117 3.14 7.68 -13.47
CA PHE A 117 4.07 7.64 -12.35
C PHE A 117 5.48 7.21 -12.80
N ASP A 118 6.50 7.95 -12.37
CA ASP A 118 7.90 7.65 -12.68
C ASP A 118 8.41 6.46 -11.86
N LEU A 119 8.79 5.38 -12.55
CA LEU A 119 9.26 4.15 -11.94
C LEU A 119 10.62 4.32 -11.26
N GLU A 120 11.48 5.22 -11.75
CA GLU A 120 12.78 5.47 -11.13
C GLU A 120 12.62 6.14 -9.77
N THR A 121 11.68 7.08 -9.67
CA THR A 121 11.31 7.69 -8.39
C THR A 121 10.78 6.65 -7.39
N LEU A 122 9.89 5.75 -7.84
CA LEU A 122 9.34 4.69 -6.98
C LEU A 122 10.44 3.75 -6.47
N GLU A 123 11.37 3.39 -7.35
CA GLU A 123 12.50 2.53 -7.03
C GLU A 123 13.46 3.20 -6.06
N LYS A 124 13.86 4.45 -6.34
CA LYS A 124 14.77 5.20 -5.47
C LYS A 124 14.21 5.31 -4.05
N ARG A 125 12.91 5.60 -3.94
CA ARG A 125 12.22 5.66 -2.66
C ARG A 125 12.20 4.31 -1.96
N THR A 126 11.96 3.24 -2.70
CA THR A 126 12.01 1.87 -2.16
C THR A 126 13.38 1.55 -1.58
N ASN A 127 14.47 1.87 -2.28
CA ASN A 127 15.83 1.64 -1.77
C ASN A 127 16.08 2.42 -0.48
N THR A 128 15.73 3.71 -0.45
CA THR A 128 15.90 4.55 0.76
C THR A 128 15.13 4.03 1.97
N LEU A 129 13.97 3.41 1.79
CA LEU A 129 13.16 2.90 2.90
C LEU A 129 13.65 1.55 3.44
N PHE A 130 14.42 0.81 2.65
CA PHE A 130 14.70 -0.60 2.86
C PHE A 130 16.19 -0.97 2.97
N GLU A 131 17.08 0.01 2.79
CA GLU A 131 18.54 -0.05 3.02
C GLU A 131 18.90 0.70 4.31
#